data_AF-A0A957FRU0-F1
#
_entry.id   AF-A0A957FRU0-F1
#
_cell.length_a   1.000
_cell.length_b   1.000
_cell.length_c   1.000
_cell.angle_alpha   90.00
_cell.angle_beta   90.00
_cell.angle_gamma   90.00
#
_symmetry.space_group_name_H-M   'P 1'
#
loop_
_entity.id
_entity.type
_entity.pdbx_description
1 polymer ?
#
loop_
_entity_poly.entity_id
_entity_poly.type
_entity_poly.pdbx_seq_one_letter_code
_entity_poly.pdbx_strand_id
1 'polypeptide(L)' 'GRTLDFGCGLGADVAFLAAQGVDITGYDPHYAPTYPTEQFDTIMCHYVLNVLLPEEQAYVLMAISELLKPSGRAFFTVRR' A
#
# COMPACT_ATOMS: atom_id res chain seq x y z
N GLY A 1 1.42 -11.01 -9.34
CA GLY A 1 1.68 -9.75 -10.07
C GLY A 1 2.46 -8.83 -9.17
N ARG A 2 2.76 -7.63 -9.66
CA ARG A 2 3.49 -6.61 -8.91
C ARG A 2 2.61 -6.11 -7.76
N THR A 3 3.17 -6.10 -6.55
CA THR A 3 2.45 -5.79 -5.30
C THR A 3 3.04 -4.54 -4.63
N LEU A 4 2.18 -3.70 -4.08
CA LEU A 4 2.58 -2.58 -3.22
C LEU A 4 2.03 -2.77 -1.81
N ASP A 5 2.88 -2.56 -0.81
CA ASP A 5 2.47 -2.33 0.57
C ASP A 5 2.43 -0.81 0.83
N PHE A 6 1.22 -0.24 0.85
CA PHE A 6 0.98 1.19 1.00
C PHE A 6 0.83 1.55 2.48
N GLY A 7 1.75 2.37 2.98
CA GLY A 7 1.96 2.62 4.40
C GLY A 7 2.70 1.48 5.09
N CYS A 8 3.77 0.98 4.46
CA CYS A 8 4.51 -0.20 4.92
C CYS A 8 5.24 -0.01 6.26
N GLY A 9 5.31 1.22 6.78
CA GLY A 9 6.11 1.55 7.95
C GLY A 9 7.56 1.06 7.79
N LEU A 10 8.05 0.33 8.79
CA LEU A 10 9.39 -0.27 8.78
C LEU A 10 9.58 -1.44 7.79
N GLY A 11 8.54 -1.81 7.01
CA GLY A 11 8.65 -2.77 5.92
C GLY A 11 8.61 -4.25 6.33
N ALA A 12 7.99 -4.58 7.46
CA ALA A 12 7.91 -5.98 7.93
C ALA A 12 7.16 -6.90 6.95
N ASP A 13 6.00 -6.47 6.45
CA ASP A 13 5.20 -7.23 5.49
C ASP A 13 5.92 -7.36 4.14
N VAL A 14 6.57 -6.28 3.67
CA VAL A 14 7.44 -6.28 2.49
C VAL A 14 8.56 -7.31 2.63
N ALA A 15 9.31 -7.29 3.74
CA ALA A 15 10.43 -8.21 3.97
C ALA A 15 9.95 -9.66 4.04
N PHE A 16 8.84 -9.91 4.74
CA PHE A 16 8.25 -11.24 4.85
C PHE A 16 7.81 -11.80 3.49
N LEU A 17 7.04 -11.02 2.73
CA LEU A 17 6.51 -11.47 1.44
C LEU A 17 7.59 -11.58 0.36
N ALA A 18 8.56 -10.66 0.35
CA ALA A 18 9.72 -10.75 -0.54
C ALA A 18 10.52 -12.04 -0.28
N ALA A 19 10.70 -12.44 0.98
CA ALA A 19 11.36 -13.70 1.33
C ALA A 19 10.57 -14.95 0.88
N GLN A 20 9.27 -14.81 0.61
CA GLN A 20 8.43 -15.86 0.01
C GLN A 20 8.38 -15.81 -1.53
N GLY A 21 9.18 -14.94 -2.16
CA GLY A 21 9.23 -14.78 -3.62
C GLY A 21 8.08 -13.94 -4.19
N VAL A 22 7.36 -13.18 -3.37
CA VAL A 22 6.37 -12.22 -3.86
C VAL A 22 7.09 -11.02 -4.45
N ASP A 23 6.66 -10.60 -5.64
CA ASP A 23 7.09 -9.36 -6.27
C ASP A 23 6.41 -8.17 -5.59
N ILE A 24 7.04 -7.66 -4.52
CA ILE A 24 6.48 -6.63 -3.63
C ILE A 24 7.46 -5.49 -3.38
N THR A 25 6.92 -4.27 -3.35
CA THR A 25 7.61 -3.06 -2.89
C THR A 25 6.80 -2.37 -1.80
N GLY A 26 7.44 -1.50 -1.00
CA GLY A 26 6.79 -0.73 0.06
C GLY A 26 6.83 0.76 -0.23
N TYR A 27 5.81 1.47 0.22
CA TYR A 27 5.79 2.92 0.30
C TYR A 27 5.33 3.35 1.70
N ASP A 28 6.03 4.30 2.31
CA ASP A 28 5.62 4.95 3.55
C ASP A 28 6.19 6.37 3.58
N PRO A 29 5.37 7.42 3.85
CA PRO A 29 5.85 8.80 3.83
C PRO A 29 7.05 9.10 4.74
N HIS A 30 7.24 8.31 5.81
CA HIS A 30 8.29 8.52 6.79
C HIS A 30 9.43 7.51 6.65
N TYR A 31 9.12 6.23 6.43
CA TYR A 31 10.10 5.15 6.47
C TYR A 31 10.57 4.69 5.08
N ALA A 32 9.75 4.91 4.03
CA ALA A 32 10.05 4.56 2.65
C ALA A 32 9.49 5.63 1.69
N PRO A 33 10.06 6.86 1.69
CA PRO A 33 9.42 8.05 1.14
C PRO A 33 9.45 8.14 -0.40
N THR A 34 10.04 7.17 -1.08
CA THR A 34 10.06 7.12 -2.53
C THR A 34 8.68 6.72 -3.05
N TYR A 35 7.92 7.70 -3.51
CA TYR A 35 6.58 7.46 -4.06
C TYR A 35 6.65 6.58 -5.32
N PRO A 36 5.77 5.55 -5.47
CA PRO A 36 5.78 4.69 -6.64
C PRO A 36 5.40 5.42 -7.93
N THR A 37 6.05 5.07 -9.04
CA THR A 37 5.77 5.65 -10.38
C THR A 37 5.11 4.66 -11.34
N GLU A 38 4.81 3.46 -10.87
CA GLU A 38 4.21 2.37 -11.65
C GLU A 38 2.84 1.98 -11.07
N GLN A 39 2.04 1.25 -11.86
CA GLN A 39 0.76 0.69 -11.40
C GLN A 39 0.93 -0.78 -10.98
N PHE A 40 0.14 -1.20 -10.00
CA PHE A 40 0.24 -2.49 -9.33
C PHE A 40 -0.97 -3.40 -9.61
N ASP A 41 -0.73 -4.70 -9.62
CA ASP A 41 -1.80 -5.72 -9.69
C ASP A 41 -2.49 -5.88 -8.33
N THR A 42 -1.75 -5.64 -7.25
CA THR A 42 -2.24 -5.77 -5.88
C THR A 42 -1.68 -4.65 -5.01
N ILE A 43 -2.54 -3.99 -4.24
CA ILE A 43 -2.13 -3.02 -3.22
C ILE A 43 -2.69 -3.45 -1.86
N MET A 44 -1.84 -3.51 -0.86
CA MET A 44 -2.23 -3.71 0.53
C MET A 44 -2.17 -2.37 1.26
N CYS A 45 -3.15 -2.10 2.11
CA CYS A 45 -3.22 -0.91 2.96
C CYS A 45 -3.64 -1.36 4.36
N HIS A 46 -2.65 -1.81 5.14
CA HIS A 46 -2.86 -2.40 6.45
C HIS A 46 -2.83 -1.32 7.52
N TYR A 47 -3.96 -1.13 8.21
CA TYR A 47 -4.14 -0.25 9.36
C TYR A 47 -3.90 1.26 9.15
N VAL A 48 -3.40 1.70 7.98
CA VAL A 48 -3.15 3.11 7.65
C VAL A 48 -4.39 3.98 7.85
N LEU A 49 -5.55 3.54 7.33
CA LEU A 49 -6.78 4.33 7.40
C LEU A 49 -7.28 4.56 8.84
N ASN A 50 -6.85 3.74 9.81
CA ASN A 50 -7.32 3.84 11.19
C ASN A 50 -6.68 4.99 11.96
N VAL A 51 -5.62 5.60 11.45
CA VAL A 51 -4.90 6.71 12.12
C VAL A 51 -5.08 8.05 11.40
N LEU A 52 -5.90 8.08 10.36
CA LEU A 52 -6.12 9.25 9.51
C LEU A 52 -7.50 9.88 9.75
N LEU A 53 -7.58 11.21 9.62
CA LEU A 53 -8.84 11.93 9.56
C LEU A 53 -9.62 11.55 8.29
N PRO A 54 -10.96 11.71 8.25
CA PRO A 54 -11.78 11.36 7.09
C PRO A 54 -11.30 11.99 5.77
N GLU A 55 -10.85 13.24 5.81
CA GLU A 55 -10.33 13.95 4.64
C GLU A 55 -9.02 13.33 4.14
N GLU A 56 -8.15 12.91 5.06
CA GLU A 56 -6.88 12.24 4.76
C GLU A 56 -7.10 10.83 4.20
N GLN A 57 -8.11 10.11 4.70
CA GLN A 57 -8.49 8.80 4.18
C GLN A 57 -8.91 8.90 2.70
N ALA A 58 -9.64 9.95 2.30
CA ALA A 58 -10.04 10.16 0.92
C ALA A 58 -8.82 10.33 -0.01
N TYR A 59 -7.79 11.05 0.42
CA TYR A 59 -6.54 11.17 -0.34
C TYR A 59 -5.82 9.83 -0.50
N VAL A 60 -5.76 9.01 0.56
CA VAL A 60 -5.16 7.67 0.48
C VAL A 60 -5.94 6.76 -0.47
N LEU A 61 -7.27 6.77 -0.41
CA LEU A 61 -8.10 5.97 -1.32
C LEU A 61 -7.91 6.37 -2.78
N MET A 62 -7.81 7.67 -3.06
CA MET A 62 -7.53 8.19 -4.39
C MET A 62 -6.13 7.79 -4.88
N ALA A 63 -5.10 7.97 -4.04
CA ALA A 63 -3.73 7.56 -4.34
C ALA A 63 -3.63 6.07 -4.68
N ILE A 64 -4.29 5.21 -3.89
CA ILE A 64 -4.34 3.77 -4.15
C ILE A 64 -5.06 3.48 -5.48
N SER A 65 -6.14 4.19 -5.79
CA SER A 65 -6.85 4.04 -7.07
C SER A 65 -5.98 4.41 -8.28
N GLU A 66 -5.15 5.44 -8.19
CA GLU A 66 -4.25 5.88 -9.28
C GLU A 66 -3.08 4.91 -9.50
N LEU A 67 -2.62 4.29 -8.41
CA LEU A 67 -1.56 3.28 -8.43
C LEU A 67 -2.10 1.88 -8.81
N LEU A 68 -3.41 1.68 -8.91
CA LEU A 68 -3.98 0.39 -9.28
C LEU A 68 -4.04 0.24 -10.79
N LYS A 69 -3.65 -0.93 -11.30
CA LYS A 69 -4.02 -1.32 -12.68
C LYS A 69 -5.54 -1.40 -12.82
N PRO A 70 -6.12 -1.23 -14.03
CA PRO A 70 -7.57 -1.32 -14.25
C PRO A 70 -8.22 -2.61 -13.75
N SER A 71 -7.50 -3.73 -13.75
CA SER A 71 -7.94 -5.05 -13.24
C SER A 71 -7.31 -5.43 -11.89
N GLY A 72 -6.59 -4.50 -11.26
CA GLY A 72 -5.92 -4.71 -9.99
C GLY A 72 -6.91 -4.81 -8.81
N ARG A 73 -6.38 -5.19 -7.64
CA ARG A 73 -7.19 -5.34 -6.42
C ARG A 73 -6.49 -4.67 -5.25
N ALA A 74 -7.24 -3.92 -4.46
CA ALA A 74 -6.76 -3.35 -3.20
C ALA A 74 -7.38 -4.08 -2.00
N PHE A 75 -6.57 -4.33 -0.97
CA PHE A 75 -7.00 -4.92 0.30
C PHE A 75 -6.75 -3.95 1.43
N PHE A 76 -7.76 -3.74 2.26
CA PHE A 76 -7.72 -2.81 3.38
C PHE A 76 -7.96 -3.55 4.70
N THR A 77 -7.14 -3.28 5.70
CA THR A 77 -7.37 -3.77 7.08
C THR A 77 -7.74 -2.60 7.99
N VAL A 78 -9.00 -2.57 8.43
CA VAL A 78 -9.55 -1.53 9.30
C VAL A 78 -10.06 -2.12 10.61
N ARG A 79 -10.14 -1.31 11.67
CA ARG A 79 -10.77 -1.71 12.93
C ARG A 79 -12.28 -1.41 12.90
N ARG A 80 -13.06 -2.23 13.59
CA ARG A 80 -14.50 -2.02 13.83
C ARG A 80 -14.74 -1.05 14.97
#